data_AF-A0A8J2LJH7-F1
#
_entry.id   AF-A0A8J2LJH7-F1
#
_cell.length_a   1.000
_cell.length_b   1.000
_cell.length_c   1.000
_cell.angle_alpha   90.00
_cell.angle_beta   90.00
_cell.angle_gamma   90.00
#
_symmetry.space_group_name_H-M   'P 1'
#
loop_
_entity.id
_entity.type
_entity.pdbx_description
1 polymer ?
#
loop_
_entity_poly.entity_id
_entity_poly.type
_entity_poly.pdbx_seq_one_letter_code
_entity_poly.pdbx_strand_id
1 'polypeptide(L)'
;ELSNQIDDYVASYEPEDQLEWSIVLSEIKAFIDSDSPVRVLDAVNSEVTLTHRLTNLTTPPLEKTPAMDLLLEEIIIVGNRQDQSKFSELTMDMFRILQTLEREPVDEASALPTATPTATSTNSSKRENPHKQMLFRPNIDTLLTYLTCSWKDVQVPHGVLLVYLSCDEVKFPIDIQRHVQGYDSGGVVAGKKNEVSFNDRFSIEMQCLYPGDLTVYTRKPLFVIVDSDNSTIFQELLSPFGCPLVVLMSPEQTPTYLQELHPLRGSLYTLFLHCPLAAFCSISSIDNLPFGLWEIGLTYVDRFMAEASRLLCRNCTDEQILQFFGDDFLRLLILRHIFCSAVLSLHKSFQSKMYQPSANRVQLSMDSDHLNHMVLDLANHLGVQHDFFTK
;
A
#
# COMPACT_ATOMS: atom_id res chain seq x y z
N GLU A 1 26.09 -9.14 12.15
CA GLU A 1 27.24 -8.22 11.95
C GLU A 1 27.13 -6.98 12.82
N LEU A 2 26.09 -6.14 12.67
CA LEU A 2 25.90 -4.92 13.48
C LEU A 2 25.97 -5.17 15.00
N SER A 3 25.35 -6.25 15.50
CA SER A 3 25.44 -6.62 16.93
C SER A 3 26.89 -6.76 17.40
N ASN A 4 27.73 -7.45 16.64
CA ASN A 4 29.13 -7.67 17.00
C ASN A 4 29.92 -6.36 16.96
N GLN A 5 29.64 -5.48 16.00
CA GLN A 5 30.28 -4.16 15.92
C GLN A 5 29.92 -3.28 17.13
N ILE A 6 28.68 -3.36 17.60
CA ILE A 6 28.23 -2.66 18.82
C ILE A 6 28.89 -3.27 20.05
N ASP A 7 28.97 -4.60 20.14
CA ASP A 7 29.63 -5.29 21.25
C ASP A 7 31.13 -4.91 21.33
N ASP A 8 31.82 -4.86 20.18
CA ASP A 8 33.22 -4.45 20.08
C ASP A 8 33.41 -2.96 20.45
N TYR A 9 32.51 -2.09 20.01
CA TYR A 9 32.49 -0.66 20.37
C TYR A 9 32.31 -0.46 21.88
N VAL A 10 31.32 -1.13 22.47
CA VAL A 10 31.04 -1.09 23.91
C VAL A 10 32.23 -1.60 24.72
N ALA A 11 32.81 -2.74 24.31
CA ALA A 11 33.96 -3.33 24.99
C ALA A 11 35.22 -2.46 24.90
N SER A 12 35.37 -1.69 23.82
CA SER A 12 36.56 -0.86 23.58
C SER A 12 36.49 0.51 24.24
N TYR A 13 35.29 1.09 24.37
CA TYR A 13 35.14 2.52 24.71
C TYR A 13 34.28 2.80 25.96
N GLU A 14 33.58 1.81 26.53
CA GLU A 14 32.66 1.99 27.68
C GLU A 14 31.77 3.25 27.58
N PRO A 15 31.05 3.44 26.46
CA PRO A 15 30.40 4.70 26.17
C PRO A 15 29.07 4.85 26.95
N GLU A 16 28.69 6.08 27.25
CA GLU A 16 27.44 6.38 27.99
C GLU A 16 26.17 6.02 27.19
N ASP A 17 26.28 5.90 25.86
CA ASP A 17 25.19 5.61 24.92
C ASP A 17 24.94 4.11 24.69
N GLN A 18 25.63 3.22 25.40
CA GLN A 18 25.46 1.76 25.26
C GLN A 18 24.00 1.32 25.34
N LEU A 19 23.22 1.93 26.24
CA LEU A 19 21.80 1.61 26.38
C LEU A 19 20.99 2.02 25.14
N GLU A 20 21.32 3.17 24.53
CA GLU A 20 20.68 3.64 23.30
C GLU A 20 20.96 2.66 22.15
N TRP A 21 22.19 2.20 22.00
CA TRP A 21 22.55 1.17 21.00
C TRP A 21 21.81 -0.15 21.22
N SER A 22 21.59 -0.55 22.47
CA SER A 22 20.80 -1.75 22.77
C SER A 22 19.33 -1.59 22.37
N ILE A 23 18.76 -0.39 22.55
CA ILE A 23 17.40 -0.06 22.12
C ILE A 23 17.33 -0.09 20.59
N VAL A 24 18.28 0.55 19.90
CA VAL A 24 18.38 0.54 18.42
C VAL A 24 18.44 -0.89 17.88
N LEU A 25 19.27 -1.77 18.45
CA LEU A 25 19.33 -3.18 18.06
C LEU A 25 18.03 -3.92 18.31
N SER A 26 17.36 -3.65 19.44
CA SER A 26 16.06 -4.25 19.75
C SER A 26 14.99 -3.79 18.76
N GLU A 27 14.96 -2.51 18.40
CA GLU A 27 14.05 -1.96 17.39
C GLU A 27 14.28 -2.61 16.03
N ILE A 28 15.54 -2.72 15.58
CA ILE A 28 15.89 -3.36 14.31
C ILE A 28 15.43 -4.83 14.29
N LYS A 29 15.70 -5.58 15.36
CA LYS A 29 15.28 -7.00 15.45
C LYS A 29 13.76 -7.13 15.39
N ALA A 30 13.05 -6.37 16.22
CA ALA A 30 11.58 -6.37 16.23
C ALA A 30 11.00 -5.96 14.86
N PHE A 31 11.64 -5.02 14.17
CA PHE A 31 11.28 -4.60 12.83
C PHE A 31 11.46 -5.73 11.81
N ILE A 32 12.61 -6.39 11.76
CA ILE A 32 12.89 -7.51 10.85
C ILE A 32 11.93 -8.68 11.10
N ASP A 33 11.69 -9.02 12.37
CA ASP A 33 10.75 -10.10 12.74
C ASP A 33 9.31 -9.76 12.31
N SER A 34 8.94 -8.48 12.32
CA SER A 34 7.63 -7.99 11.90
C SER A 34 7.48 -7.88 10.38
N ASP A 35 8.57 -7.67 9.65
CA ASP A 35 8.59 -7.57 8.18
C ASP A 35 8.43 -8.93 7.48
N SER A 36 8.70 -10.03 8.19
CA SER A 36 8.63 -11.40 7.66
C SER A 36 7.36 -12.11 8.13
N PRO A 37 6.15 -11.77 7.62
CA PRO A 37 4.93 -12.47 8.01
C PRO A 37 4.95 -13.93 7.58
N VAL A 38 5.70 -14.25 6.51
CA VAL A 38 5.91 -15.60 5.99
C VAL A 38 7.39 -15.79 5.74
N ARG A 39 7.99 -16.79 6.39
CA ARG A 39 9.40 -17.14 6.20
C ARG A 39 9.53 -18.10 5.04
N VAL A 40 10.20 -17.68 3.98
CA VAL A 40 10.45 -18.53 2.81
C VAL A 40 11.78 -19.24 2.98
N LEU A 41 11.75 -20.57 2.94
CA LEU A 41 12.89 -21.41 3.31
C LEU A 41 13.43 -22.15 2.09
N ASP A 42 14.75 -22.13 1.89
CA ASP A 42 15.41 -22.88 0.84
C ASP A 42 15.48 -24.39 1.14
N ALA A 43 16.12 -25.17 0.25
CA ALA A 43 16.27 -26.61 0.42
C ALA A 43 17.11 -27.03 1.65
N VAL A 44 17.84 -26.08 2.25
CA VAL A 44 18.70 -26.27 3.43
C VAL A 44 18.07 -25.60 4.66
N ASN A 45 16.80 -25.18 4.58
CA ASN A 45 16.05 -24.53 5.65
C ASN A 45 16.63 -23.16 6.08
N SER A 46 17.31 -22.48 5.16
CA SER A 46 17.78 -21.10 5.32
C SER A 46 16.75 -20.14 4.75
N GLU A 47 16.60 -18.98 5.40
CA GLU A 47 15.64 -17.97 5.00
C GLU A 47 16.10 -17.21 3.75
N VAL A 48 15.21 -17.11 2.78
CA VAL A 48 15.46 -16.44 1.50
C VAL A 48 15.00 -15.00 1.57
N THR A 49 15.88 -14.05 1.26
CA THR A 49 15.52 -12.64 1.13
C THR A 49 14.73 -12.42 -0.15
N LEU A 50 13.51 -11.92 -0.02
CA LEU A 50 12.63 -11.60 -1.14
C LEU A 50 12.80 -10.13 -1.54
N THR A 51 12.81 -9.87 -2.85
CA THR A 51 12.71 -8.50 -3.38
C THR A 51 11.30 -8.21 -3.84
N HIS A 52 10.83 -7.01 -3.53
CA HIS A 52 9.50 -6.52 -3.92
C HIS A 52 9.58 -5.34 -4.89
N ARG A 53 10.79 -5.04 -5.38
CA ARG A 53 11.01 -3.97 -6.35
C ARG A 53 10.33 -4.30 -7.67
N LEU A 54 9.87 -3.25 -8.33
CA LEU A 54 9.23 -3.37 -9.63
C LEU A 54 10.26 -3.72 -10.70
N THR A 55 9.98 -4.77 -11.46
CA THR A 55 10.76 -5.21 -12.61
C THR A 55 9.85 -5.38 -13.82
N ASN A 56 10.43 -5.54 -15.01
CA ASN A 56 9.64 -5.84 -16.21
C ASN A 56 8.92 -7.20 -16.10
N LEU A 57 9.38 -8.11 -15.24
CA LEU A 57 8.78 -9.42 -15.03
C LEU A 57 7.60 -9.35 -14.04
N THR A 58 7.66 -8.48 -13.04
CA THR A 58 6.61 -8.31 -12.02
C THR A 58 5.56 -7.27 -12.41
N THR A 59 5.78 -6.57 -13.52
CA THR A 59 4.82 -5.59 -14.06
C THR A 59 3.79 -6.32 -14.94
N PRO A 60 2.49 -6.30 -14.58
CA PRO A 60 1.46 -6.93 -15.40
C PRO A 60 1.42 -6.32 -16.80
N PRO A 61 1.33 -7.13 -17.88
CA PRO A 61 1.33 -6.62 -19.24
C PRO A 61 0.09 -5.75 -19.50
N LEU A 62 0.28 -4.70 -20.30
CA LEU A 62 -0.78 -3.77 -20.67
C LEU A 62 -0.58 -3.27 -22.10
N GLU A 63 -1.62 -3.41 -22.91
CA GLU A 63 -1.74 -2.67 -24.17
C GLU A 63 -2.29 -1.28 -23.86
N LYS A 64 -1.42 -0.26 -23.92
CA LYS A 64 -1.81 1.11 -23.57
C LYS A 64 -2.74 1.72 -24.61
N THR A 65 -3.80 2.35 -24.15
CA THR A 65 -4.65 3.22 -24.97
C THR A 65 -4.15 4.66 -24.91
N PRO A 66 -4.52 5.55 -25.84
CA PRO A 66 -4.16 6.97 -25.77
C PRO A 66 -4.65 7.69 -24.51
N ALA A 67 -5.68 7.16 -23.83
CA ALA A 67 -6.15 7.68 -22.55
C ALA A 67 -5.23 7.30 -21.37
N MET A 68 -4.32 6.35 -21.54
CA MET A 68 -3.42 5.85 -20.50
C MET A 68 -2.09 6.63 -20.49
N ASP A 69 -2.17 7.94 -20.31
CA ASP A 69 -1.05 8.88 -20.49
C ASP A 69 -0.51 9.48 -19.18
N LEU A 70 -1.07 9.11 -18.03
CA LEU A 70 -0.61 9.57 -16.73
C LEU A 70 0.67 8.87 -16.26
N LEU A 71 1.51 9.60 -15.53
CA LEU A 71 2.80 9.16 -15.00
C LEU A 71 2.91 9.54 -13.53
N LEU A 72 3.24 8.56 -12.67
CA LEU A 72 3.55 8.85 -11.28
C LEU A 72 4.88 9.59 -11.15
N GLU A 73 4.85 10.77 -10.53
CA GLU A 73 6.01 11.67 -10.38
C GLU A 73 6.32 11.95 -8.91
N GLU A 74 5.30 12.32 -8.13
CA GLU A 74 5.45 12.69 -6.72
C GLU A 74 4.67 11.74 -5.82
N ILE A 75 5.29 11.34 -4.71
CA ILE A 75 4.67 10.48 -3.70
C ILE A 75 4.87 11.08 -2.31
N ILE A 76 3.79 11.16 -1.54
CA ILE A 76 3.83 11.44 -0.11
C ILE A 76 3.40 10.17 0.63
N ILE A 77 4.26 9.66 1.52
CA ILE A 77 4.01 8.50 2.37
C ILE A 77 3.89 8.99 3.82
N VAL A 78 2.68 8.92 4.38
CA VAL A 78 2.40 9.31 5.76
C VAL A 78 2.23 8.07 6.64
N GLY A 79 3.02 7.99 7.70
CA GLY A 79 2.87 6.97 8.74
C GLY A 79 2.50 7.61 10.08
N ASN A 80 1.25 7.40 10.49
CA ASN A 80 0.70 7.91 11.74
C ASN A 80 -0.16 6.91 12.53
N ARG A 81 -0.22 5.64 12.11
CA ARG A 81 -0.80 4.57 12.91
C ARG A 81 0.13 4.19 14.07
N GLN A 82 -0.42 4.03 15.27
CA GLN A 82 0.39 3.85 16.49
C GLN A 82 0.92 2.43 16.68
N ASP A 83 0.05 1.44 16.45
CA ASP A 83 0.31 0.04 16.79
C ASP A 83 1.00 -0.66 15.62
N GLN A 84 2.29 -0.39 15.44
CA GLN A 84 3.13 -1.12 14.50
C GLN A 84 4.61 -1.01 14.85
N SER A 85 5.39 -2.01 14.46
CA SER A 85 6.86 -1.95 14.51
C SER A 85 7.37 -0.78 13.67
N LYS A 86 8.40 -0.13 14.18
CA LYS A 86 9.10 0.94 13.49
C LYS A 86 10.59 0.86 13.81
N PHE A 87 11.40 1.39 12.91
CA PHE A 87 12.80 1.66 13.15
C PHE A 87 13.00 3.17 13.01
N SER A 88 13.37 3.85 14.10
CA SER A 88 13.39 5.32 14.13
C SER A 88 12.01 5.90 13.75
N GLU A 89 11.93 6.68 12.68
CA GLU A 89 10.72 7.30 12.12
C GLU A 89 10.10 6.50 10.95
N LEU A 90 10.68 5.34 10.61
CA LEU A 90 10.18 4.50 9.53
C LEU A 90 9.29 3.38 10.09
N THR A 91 7.99 3.50 9.88
CA THR A 91 7.02 2.47 10.27
C THR A 91 6.99 1.30 9.27
N MET A 92 6.50 0.14 9.70
CA MET A 92 6.38 -1.05 8.86
C MET A 92 5.59 -0.78 7.57
N ASP A 93 4.47 -0.07 7.68
CA ASP A 93 3.65 0.29 6.53
C ASP A 93 4.37 1.23 5.57
N MET A 94 5.08 2.24 6.11
CA MET A 94 5.87 3.16 5.28
C MET A 94 6.97 2.40 4.52
N PHE A 95 7.68 1.50 5.20
CA PHE A 95 8.73 0.68 4.57
C PHE A 95 8.18 -0.18 3.44
N ARG A 96 7.06 -0.86 3.66
CA ARG A 96 6.41 -1.71 2.64
C ARG A 96 5.97 -0.92 1.42
N ILE A 97 5.35 0.25 1.61
CA ILE A 97 4.96 1.11 0.48
C ILE A 97 6.19 1.70 -0.23
N LEU A 98 7.22 2.08 0.52
CA LEU A 98 8.48 2.54 -0.05
C LEU A 98 9.10 1.49 -0.99
N GLN A 99 9.20 0.23 -0.55
CA GLN A 99 9.71 -0.87 -1.38
C GLN A 99 8.81 -1.16 -2.59
N THR A 100 7.49 -1.05 -2.41
CA THR A 100 6.50 -1.27 -3.49
C THR A 100 6.64 -0.25 -4.62
N LEU A 101 7.03 0.98 -4.28
CA LEU A 101 7.13 2.11 -5.20
C LEU A 101 8.57 2.32 -5.71
N GLU A 102 9.38 1.27 -5.72
CA GLU A 102 10.77 1.31 -6.09
C GLU A 102 11.06 0.35 -7.25
N ARG A 103 11.62 0.85 -8.34
CA ARG A 103 12.14 0.03 -9.46
C ARG A 103 13.48 -0.59 -9.07
N GLU A 104 13.74 -1.78 -9.60
CA GLU A 104 15.07 -2.38 -9.53
C GLU A 104 16.06 -1.55 -10.37
N PRO A 105 17.24 -1.19 -9.83
CA PRO A 105 18.24 -0.47 -10.61
C PRO A 105 18.73 -1.36 -11.75
N VAL A 106 18.66 -0.85 -12.98
CA VAL A 106 19.21 -1.55 -14.16
C VAL A 106 20.70 -1.24 -14.22
N ASP A 107 21.55 -2.24 -13.97
CA ASP A 107 22.99 -2.08 -14.13
C ASP A 107 23.33 -1.82 -15.61
N GLU A 108 23.68 -0.57 -15.94
CA GLU A 108 24.04 -0.14 -17.31
C GLU A 108 25.17 -0.98 -17.93
N ALA A 109 26.01 -1.62 -17.11
CA ALA A 109 27.11 -2.48 -17.54
C ALA A 109 26.67 -3.84 -18.13
N SER A 110 25.42 -4.26 -17.89
CA SER A 110 24.86 -5.54 -18.38
C SER A 110 24.02 -5.39 -19.66
N ALA A 111 23.76 -4.16 -20.10
CA ALA A 111 23.05 -3.88 -21.34
C ALA A 111 23.95 -4.17 -22.55
N LEU A 112 23.96 -5.43 -22.99
CA LEU A 112 24.51 -5.81 -24.29
C LEU A 112 23.83 -4.96 -25.39
N PRO A 113 24.60 -4.24 -26.24
CA PRO A 113 24.03 -3.50 -27.35
C PRO A 113 23.57 -4.48 -28.44
N THR A 114 22.36 -5.01 -28.30
CA THR A 114 21.70 -5.72 -29.41
C THR A 114 21.08 -4.69 -30.33
N ALA A 115 21.92 -4.20 -31.25
CA ALA A 115 21.51 -3.35 -32.35
C ALA A 115 20.75 -4.17 -33.41
N THR A 116 19.44 -3.94 -33.52
CA THR A 116 18.70 -3.97 -34.79
C THR A 116 17.60 -2.90 -34.74
N PRO A 117 17.58 -1.92 -35.66
CA PRO A 117 16.56 -0.88 -35.67
C PRO A 117 15.33 -1.39 -36.43
N THR A 118 14.41 -2.03 -35.71
CA THR A 118 13.03 -2.21 -36.18
C THR A 118 12.08 -1.61 -35.15
N ALA A 119 11.12 -0.85 -35.68
CA ALA A 119 10.37 0.19 -35.00
C ALA A 119 9.45 -0.29 -33.85
N THR A 120 9.17 0.66 -32.95
CA THR A 120 8.05 0.72 -31.99
C THR A 120 8.06 -0.19 -30.76
N SER A 121 9.20 -0.32 -30.07
CA SER A 121 9.18 -0.58 -28.62
C SER A 121 9.49 0.72 -27.89
N THR A 122 8.48 1.35 -27.31
CA THR A 122 8.65 2.49 -26.39
C THR A 122 9.69 2.14 -25.34
N ASN A 123 10.74 2.96 -25.20
CA ASN A 123 11.83 2.81 -24.24
C ASN A 123 11.31 2.67 -22.80
N SER A 124 11.02 1.44 -22.34
CA SER A 124 10.70 1.15 -20.93
C SER A 124 11.93 1.19 -20.03
N SER A 125 13.14 1.24 -20.60
CA SER A 125 14.43 1.13 -19.92
C SER A 125 14.98 2.42 -19.32
N LYS A 126 14.27 3.56 -19.41
CA LYS A 126 14.74 4.86 -18.88
C LYS A 126 13.78 5.55 -17.92
N ARG A 127 12.78 4.82 -17.40
CA ARG A 127 11.80 5.45 -16.54
C ARG A 127 12.36 5.58 -15.11
N GLU A 128 12.62 6.81 -14.70
CA GLU A 128 13.12 7.14 -13.37
C GLU A 128 12.11 6.78 -12.28
N ASN A 129 12.62 6.54 -11.07
CA ASN A 129 11.76 6.36 -9.90
C ASN A 129 11.09 7.70 -9.54
N PRO A 130 9.81 7.69 -9.16
CA PRO A 130 9.13 8.88 -8.65
C PRO A 130 9.81 9.40 -7.37
N HIS A 131 9.75 10.71 -7.18
CA HIS A 131 10.25 11.38 -5.98
C HIS A 131 9.34 11.04 -4.79
N LYS A 132 9.95 10.81 -3.62
CA LYS A 132 9.26 10.29 -2.43
C LYS A 132 9.55 11.16 -1.22
N GLN A 133 8.50 11.60 -0.56
CA GLN A 133 8.55 12.29 0.73
C GLN A 133 7.91 11.41 1.79
N MET A 134 8.65 11.13 2.87
CA MET A 134 8.17 10.34 3.99
C MET A 134 7.90 11.25 5.18
N LEU A 135 6.68 11.17 5.72
CA LEU A 135 6.25 11.97 6.85
C LEU A 135 5.82 11.05 8.00
N PHE A 136 6.61 11.04 9.07
CA PHE A 136 6.28 10.31 10.29
C PHE A 136 5.51 11.21 11.24
N ARG A 137 4.26 10.83 11.54
CA ARG A 137 3.36 11.54 12.46
C ARG A 137 3.32 13.07 12.24
N PRO A 138 3.16 13.55 10.99
CA PRO A 138 3.15 14.99 10.72
C PRO A 138 1.91 15.64 11.33
N ASN A 139 2.08 16.82 11.92
CA ASN A 139 0.95 17.70 12.24
C ASN A 139 0.27 18.17 10.94
N ILE A 140 -0.99 18.61 11.04
CA ILE A 140 -1.80 18.98 9.86
C ILE A 140 -1.15 20.09 9.00
N ASP A 141 -0.50 21.07 9.62
CA ASP A 141 0.18 22.18 8.96
C ASP A 141 1.38 21.71 8.13
N THR A 142 2.15 20.79 8.70
CA THR A 142 3.28 20.14 8.02
C THR A 142 2.75 19.33 6.83
N LEU A 143 1.74 18.49 7.05
CA LEU A 143 1.16 17.66 5.98
C LEU A 143 0.65 18.51 4.80
N LEU A 144 -0.12 19.56 5.07
CA LEU A 144 -0.63 20.47 4.04
C LEU A 144 0.49 21.25 3.32
N THR A 145 1.58 21.57 4.02
CA THR A 145 2.75 22.21 3.41
C THR A 145 3.40 21.27 2.40
N TYR A 146 3.67 20.02 2.80
CA TYR A 146 4.27 19.01 1.91
C TYR A 146 3.33 18.67 0.73
N LEU A 147 2.03 18.52 0.96
CA LEU A 147 1.03 18.37 -0.11
C LEU A 147 1.10 19.51 -1.12
N THR A 148 1.21 20.76 -0.64
CA THR A 148 1.30 21.95 -1.50
C THR A 148 2.61 21.98 -2.29
N CYS A 149 3.72 21.61 -1.67
CA CYS A 149 5.02 21.53 -2.33
C CYS A 149 5.03 20.46 -3.43
N SER A 150 4.69 19.21 -3.11
CA SER A 150 4.62 18.15 -4.13
C SER A 150 3.59 18.46 -5.21
N TRP A 151 2.41 18.96 -4.84
CA TRP A 151 1.41 19.36 -5.83
C TRP A 151 1.94 20.41 -6.80
N LYS A 152 2.75 21.37 -6.33
CA LYS A 152 3.39 22.37 -7.18
C LYS A 152 4.37 21.73 -8.18
N ASP A 153 5.14 20.75 -7.72
CA ASP A 153 6.23 20.13 -8.49
C ASP A 153 5.74 19.11 -9.54
N VAL A 154 4.54 18.53 -9.38
CA VAL A 154 3.89 17.67 -10.38
C VAL A 154 3.75 18.38 -11.73
N GLN A 155 4.21 17.76 -12.81
CA GLN A 155 4.13 18.30 -14.16
C GLN A 155 2.72 18.14 -14.75
N VAL A 156 2.24 19.17 -15.44
CA VAL A 156 0.91 19.18 -16.08
C VAL A 156 1.08 18.96 -17.59
N PRO A 157 0.26 18.13 -18.26
CA PRO A 157 -0.98 17.51 -17.76
C PRO A 157 -0.85 16.06 -17.26
N HIS A 158 0.31 15.42 -17.42
CA HIS A 158 0.45 13.96 -17.27
C HIS A 158 0.92 13.50 -15.89
N GLY A 159 1.48 14.38 -15.07
CA GLY A 159 2.03 14.04 -13.77
C GLY A 159 0.94 13.72 -12.74
N VAL A 160 1.23 12.75 -11.87
CA VAL A 160 0.35 12.31 -10.77
C VAL A 160 1.03 12.54 -9.43
N LEU A 161 0.26 13.06 -8.48
CA LEU A 161 0.58 13.00 -7.05
C LEU A 161 -0.07 11.76 -6.44
N LEU A 162 0.73 10.87 -5.84
CA LEU A 162 0.26 9.80 -4.97
C LEU A 162 0.35 10.24 -3.50
N VAL A 163 -0.72 10.07 -2.74
CA VAL A 163 -0.74 10.27 -1.28
C VAL A 163 -1.13 8.96 -0.61
N TYR A 164 -0.21 8.38 0.14
CA TYR A 164 -0.46 7.21 0.98
C TYR A 164 -0.58 7.62 2.45
N LEU A 165 -1.66 7.21 3.11
CA LEU A 165 -1.97 7.55 4.50
C LEU A 165 -2.17 6.26 5.31
N SER A 166 -1.21 5.89 6.16
CA SER A 166 -1.42 4.90 7.23
C SER A 166 -1.69 5.65 8.53
N CYS A 167 -2.94 5.83 8.89
CA CYS A 167 -3.33 6.72 9.99
C CYS A 167 -4.43 6.12 10.87
N ASP A 168 -4.37 6.43 12.16
CA ASP A 168 -5.47 6.16 13.08
C ASP A 168 -6.72 6.98 12.71
N GLU A 169 -7.89 6.45 13.06
CA GLU A 169 -9.16 7.10 12.80
C GLU A 169 -9.48 8.25 13.76
N VAL A 170 -10.27 9.21 13.29
CA VAL A 170 -11.02 10.16 14.12
C VAL A 170 -12.47 10.16 13.67
N LYS A 171 -13.36 9.61 14.50
CA LYS A 171 -14.80 9.57 14.26
C LYS A 171 -15.52 10.62 15.10
N PHE A 172 -16.54 11.25 14.54
CA PHE A 172 -17.38 12.18 15.28
C PHE A 172 -18.55 11.46 15.96
N PRO A 173 -19.04 11.97 17.11
CA PRO A 173 -20.29 11.51 17.70
C PRO A 173 -21.46 11.71 16.73
N ILE A 174 -22.31 10.68 16.59
CA ILE A 174 -23.44 10.61 15.65
C ILE A 174 -24.43 11.79 15.82
N ASP A 175 -24.50 12.40 17.00
CA ASP A 175 -25.46 13.45 17.35
C ASP A 175 -25.10 14.84 16.83
N ILE A 176 -23.91 15.04 16.26
CA ILE A 176 -23.48 16.33 15.71
C ILE A 176 -23.62 16.28 14.19
N GLN A 177 -24.84 16.46 13.67
CA GLN A 177 -25.07 16.62 12.24
C GLN A 177 -24.37 17.89 11.74
N ARG A 178 -23.24 17.71 11.06
CA ARG A 178 -22.55 18.78 10.34
C ARG A 178 -22.96 18.68 8.88
N HIS A 179 -23.35 19.79 8.28
CA HIS A 179 -23.81 19.84 6.89
C HIS A 179 -22.71 20.37 5.94
N VAL A 180 -21.43 20.18 6.29
CA VAL A 180 -20.32 20.55 5.40
C VAL A 180 -19.75 19.27 4.81
N GLN A 181 -20.08 19.03 3.55
CA GLN A 181 -19.65 17.85 2.81
C GLN A 181 -18.12 17.69 2.90
N GLY A 182 -17.69 16.47 3.23
CA GLY A 182 -16.27 16.14 3.38
C GLY A 182 -15.65 16.53 4.73
N TYR A 183 -16.42 17.06 5.68
CA TYR A 183 -15.99 17.44 7.04
C TYR A 183 -16.94 16.94 8.14
N ASP A 184 -17.96 16.17 7.79
CA ASP A 184 -19.07 15.75 8.63
C ASP A 184 -18.89 14.35 9.24
N SER A 185 -18.06 13.52 8.61
CA SER A 185 -17.90 12.10 8.96
C SER A 185 -16.60 11.77 9.71
N GLY A 186 -15.88 12.80 10.18
CA GLY A 186 -14.58 12.63 10.82
C GLY A 186 -13.41 12.76 9.84
N GLY A 187 -12.25 12.27 10.24
CA GLY A 187 -11.01 12.36 9.48
C GLY A 187 -10.03 11.25 9.84
N VAL A 188 -8.78 11.42 9.41
CA VAL A 188 -7.65 10.62 9.86
C VAL A 188 -6.69 11.49 10.67
N VAL A 189 -6.06 10.90 11.70
CA VAL A 189 -5.16 11.63 12.60
C VAL A 189 -3.96 12.23 11.82
N ALA A 190 -3.70 13.52 12.04
CA ALA A 190 -2.51 14.23 11.56
C ALA A 190 -1.80 14.89 12.76
N GLY A 191 -0.83 14.19 13.33
CA GLY A 191 -0.13 14.56 14.56
C GLY A 191 -0.10 13.42 15.56
N LYS A 192 0.27 13.68 16.82
CA LYS A 192 0.27 12.66 17.87
C LYS A 192 -1.16 12.42 18.36
N LYS A 193 -1.62 11.16 18.38
CA LYS A 193 -2.97 10.78 18.87
C LYS A 193 -3.33 11.37 20.25
N ASN A 194 -2.36 11.47 21.16
CA ASN A 194 -2.60 12.03 22.51
C ASN A 194 -2.89 13.54 22.50
N GLU A 195 -2.57 14.23 21.40
CA GLU A 195 -2.89 15.64 21.15
C GLU A 195 -4.23 15.80 20.41
N VAL A 196 -4.82 14.69 19.94
CA VAL A 196 -6.16 14.65 19.35
C VAL A 196 -7.16 14.39 20.46
N SER A 197 -7.77 15.47 20.96
CA SER A 197 -8.82 15.40 21.97
C SER A 197 -10.03 16.14 21.44
N PHE A 198 -11.13 15.41 21.23
CA PHE A 198 -12.37 16.03 20.81
C PHE A 198 -12.78 17.08 21.83
N ASN A 199 -12.66 18.35 21.46
CA ASN A 199 -12.97 19.48 22.30
C ASN A 199 -14.36 19.96 21.91
N ASP A 200 -15.35 19.80 22.79
CA ASP A 200 -16.74 20.22 22.57
C ASP A 200 -16.88 21.71 22.18
N ARG A 201 -15.84 22.53 22.41
CA ARG A 201 -15.79 23.93 21.99
C ARG A 201 -15.61 24.12 20.48
N PHE A 202 -14.99 23.18 19.78
CA PHE A 202 -14.73 23.27 18.33
C PHE A 202 -15.55 22.24 17.58
N SER A 203 -16.26 22.69 16.56
CA SER A 203 -17.07 21.83 15.69
C SER A 203 -16.25 21.12 14.62
N ILE A 204 -14.94 20.95 14.77
CA ILE A 204 -13.99 20.20 13.91
C ILE A 204 -12.76 19.89 14.78
N GLU A 205 -12.19 18.70 14.64
CA GLU A 205 -10.89 18.37 15.24
C GLU A 205 -9.75 18.96 14.38
N MET A 206 -8.85 19.72 14.98
CA MET A 206 -7.86 20.52 14.23
C MET A 206 -6.69 19.67 13.74
N GLN A 207 -6.31 18.62 14.48
CA GLN A 207 -5.18 17.75 14.14
C GLN A 207 -5.63 16.53 13.34
N CYS A 208 -6.43 16.77 12.30
CA CYS A 208 -7.01 15.76 11.43
C CYS A 208 -6.94 16.21 9.97
N LEU A 209 -6.71 15.25 9.08
CA LEU A 209 -6.94 15.43 7.66
C LEU A 209 -8.34 14.94 7.31
N TYR A 210 -9.15 15.83 6.77
CA TYR A 210 -10.50 15.53 6.26
C TYR A 210 -10.46 15.27 4.75
N PRO A 211 -11.43 14.52 4.19
CA PRO A 211 -11.60 14.42 2.75
C PRO A 211 -11.66 15.81 2.08
N GLY A 212 -12.39 16.74 2.69
CA GLY A 212 -12.53 18.10 2.17
C GLY A 212 -11.21 18.84 1.96
N ASP A 213 -10.19 18.57 2.79
CA ASP A 213 -8.88 19.23 2.70
C ASP A 213 -8.11 18.83 1.44
N LEU A 214 -8.39 17.63 0.90
CA LEU A 214 -7.79 17.16 -0.35
C LEU A 214 -8.39 17.79 -1.59
N THR A 215 -9.57 18.43 -1.47
CA THR A 215 -10.31 19.00 -2.61
C THR A 215 -9.44 19.95 -3.42
N VAL A 216 -8.62 20.79 -2.78
CA VAL A 216 -7.83 21.78 -3.50
C VAL A 216 -6.77 21.17 -4.42
N TYR A 217 -6.27 19.99 -4.05
CA TYR A 217 -5.23 19.26 -4.77
C TYR A 217 -5.79 18.43 -5.94
N THR A 218 -7.10 18.26 -6.03
CA THR A 218 -7.80 17.63 -7.20
C THR A 218 -7.78 18.50 -8.47
N ARG A 219 -7.00 19.58 -8.51
CA ARG A 219 -6.71 20.39 -9.70
C ARG A 219 -5.62 19.78 -10.61
N LYS A 220 -4.98 18.71 -10.16
CA LYS A 220 -4.06 17.86 -10.92
C LYS A 220 -4.48 16.40 -10.69
N PRO A 221 -4.07 15.45 -11.55
CA PRO A 221 -4.30 14.03 -11.30
C PRO A 221 -3.82 13.62 -9.90
N LEU A 222 -4.73 13.09 -9.09
CA LEU A 222 -4.48 12.73 -7.69
C LEU A 222 -4.85 11.27 -7.44
N PHE A 223 -3.92 10.50 -6.91
CA PHE A 223 -4.15 9.13 -6.48
C PHE A 223 -3.97 9.06 -4.96
N VAL A 224 -4.97 8.56 -4.24
CA VAL A 224 -4.94 8.52 -2.77
C VAL A 224 -5.12 7.09 -2.30
N ILE A 225 -4.34 6.67 -1.33
CA ILE A 225 -4.51 5.41 -0.62
C ILE A 225 -4.70 5.74 0.86
N VAL A 226 -5.85 5.40 1.42
CA VAL A 226 -6.20 5.64 2.82
C VAL A 226 -6.30 4.31 3.55
N ASP A 227 -5.30 4.03 4.37
CA ASP A 227 -5.26 2.88 5.28
C ASP A 227 -5.60 3.35 6.70
N SER A 228 -6.89 3.23 7.02
CA SER A 228 -7.48 3.68 8.29
C SER A 228 -8.83 3.01 8.52
N ASP A 229 -9.18 2.83 9.79
CA ASP A 229 -10.49 2.29 10.22
C ASP A 229 -11.66 3.24 9.91
N ASN A 230 -11.34 4.50 9.54
CA ASN A 230 -12.28 5.50 9.04
C ASN A 230 -11.99 5.92 7.59
N SER A 231 -11.32 5.06 6.80
CA SER A 231 -10.94 5.38 5.41
C SER A 231 -12.14 5.61 4.49
N THR A 232 -13.28 4.97 4.74
CA THR A 232 -14.49 5.00 3.89
C THR A 232 -15.11 6.39 3.75
N ILE A 233 -14.83 7.32 4.65
CA ILE A 233 -15.28 8.72 4.53
C ILE A 233 -14.69 9.43 3.31
N PHE A 234 -13.56 8.95 2.77
CA PHE A 234 -12.95 9.49 1.56
C PHE A 234 -13.64 9.00 0.28
N GLN A 235 -14.62 8.09 0.40
CA GLN A 235 -15.41 7.60 -0.74
C GLN A 235 -16.15 8.75 -1.43
N GLU A 236 -16.57 9.77 -0.68
CA GLU A 236 -17.30 10.92 -1.22
C GLU A 236 -16.38 12.04 -1.74
N LEU A 237 -15.05 11.86 -1.70
CA LEU A 237 -14.13 12.87 -2.23
C LEU A 237 -14.38 13.08 -3.73
N LEU A 238 -14.79 14.29 -4.07
CA LEU A 238 -15.09 14.69 -5.44
C LEU A 238 -13.86 15.33 -6.09
N SER A 239 -13.81 15.25 -7.42
CA SER A 239 -12.91 16.07 -8.25
C SER A 239 -13.72 17.16 -8.96
N PRO A 240 -14.00 18.30 -8.30
CA PRO A 240 -14.82 19.36 -8.88
C PRO A 240 -14.14 20.07 -10.07
N PHE A 241 -12.82 19.89 -10.24
CA PHE A 241 -12.05 20.50 -11.33
C PHE A 241 -11.96 19.63 -12.58
N GLY A 242 -12.52 18.42 -12.55
CA GLY A 242 -12.53 17.49 -13.68
C GLY A 242 -11.20 16.78 -13.93
N CYS A 243 -10.20 16.93 -13.06
CA CYS A 243 -8.97 16.14 -13.14
C CYS A 243 -9.21 14.73 -12.59
N PRO A 244 -8.45 13.73 -13.06
CA PRO A 244 -8.56 12.35 -12.59
C PRO A 244 -8.34 12.22 -11.08
N LEU A 245 -9.20 11.46 -10.42
CA LEU A 245 -9.08 11.13 -9.00
C LEU A 245 -9.43 9.66 -8.75
N VAL A 246 -8.51 8.93 -8.13
CA VAL A 246 -8.76 7.60 -7.58
C VAL A 246 -8.41 7.60 -6.10
N VAL A 247 -9.31 7.07 -5.28
CA VAL A 247 -9.07 6.85 -3.85
C VAL A 247 -9.28 5.37 -3.57
N LEU A 248 -8.23 4.69 -3.09
CA LEU A 248 -8.30 3.33 -2.56
C LEU A 248 -8.37 3.38 -1.03
N MET A 249 -9.32 2.67 -0.45
CA MET A 249 -9.59 2.68 0.99
C MET A 249 -9.42 1.26 1.54
N SER A 250 -8.74 1.13 2.67
CA SER A 250 -8.61 -0.14 3.40
C SER A 250 -9.98 -0.62 3.91
N PRO A 251 -10.07 -1.88 4.35
CA PRO A 251 -11.14 -2.28 5.26
C PRO A 251 -11.20 -1.37 6.49
N GLU A 252 -12.41 -1.15 7.01
CA GLU A 252 -12.64 -0.38 8.25
C GLU A 252 -12.21 -1.18 9.49
N GLN A 253 -12.19 -2.51 9.37
CA GLN A 253 -11.79 -3.41 10.45
C GLN A 253 -11.01 -4.59 9.89
N THR A 254 -10.26 -5.25 10.76
CA THR A 254 -9.67 -6.57 10.52
C THR A 254 -10.19 -7.51 11.61
N PRO A 255 -10.39 -8.81 11.35
CA PRO A 255 -10.77 -9.76 12.39
C PRO A 255 -9.86 -9.67 13.62
N THR A 256 -10.44 -9.57 14.81
CA THR A 256 -9.71 -9.29 16.08
C THR A 256 -8.60 -10.31 16.34
N TYR A 257 -8.82 -11.59 16.02
CA TYR A 257 -7.80 -12.61 16.20
C TYR A 257 -6.52 -12.34 15.39
N LEU A 258 -6.62 -11.74 14.20
CA LEU A 258 -5.46 -11.37 13.39
C LEU A 258 -4.72 -10.15 13.97
N GLN A 259 -5.47 -9.20 14.53
CA GLN A 259 -4.88 -8.04 15.22
C GLN A 259 -4.12 -8.48 16.49
N GLU A 260 -4.67 -9.43 17.24
CA GLU A 260 -4.05 -9.95 18.47
C GLU A 260 -2.85 -10.85 18.22
N LEU A 261 -2.87 -11.67 17.16
CA LEU A 261 -1.75 -12.55 16.81
C LEU A 261 -0.52 -11.74 16.39
N HIS A 262 -0.72 -10.61 15.70
CA HIS A 262 0.36 -9.85 15.06
C HIS A 262 0.18 -8.33 15.19
N PRO A 263 0.10 -7.78 16.41
CA PRO A 263 -0.22 -6.36 16.64
C PRO A 263 0.83 -5.39 16.09
N LEU A 264 2.05 -5.88 15.83
CA LEU A 264 3.16 -5.05 15.36
C LEU A 264 3.49 -5.21 13.87
N ARG A 265 2.80 -6.10 13.14
CA ARG A 265 3.10 -6.40 11.72
C ARG A 265 2.57 -5.36 10.73
N GLY A 266 2.10 -4.21 11.20
CA GLY A 266 1.50 -3.17 10.35
C GLY A 266 0.13 -3.60 9.80
N SER A 267 -0.35 -2.87 8.81
CA SER A 267 -1.64 -3.11 8.19
C SER A 267 -1.67 -4.35 7.31
N LEU A 268 -2.72 -5.15 7.44
CA LEU A 268 -3.03 -6.22 6.50
C LEU A 268 -3.27 -5.68 5.08
N TYR A 269 -3.95 -4.54 4.95
CA TYR A 269 -4.22 -3.94 3.64
C TYR A 269 -2.92 -3.50 2.95
N THR A 270 -2.02 -2.87 3.69
CA THR A 270 -0.68 -2.52 3.19
C THR A 270 0.14 -3.75 2.83
N LEU A 271 0.04 -4.84 3.61
CA LEU A 271 0.68 -6.09 3.27
C LEU A 271 0.15 -6.64 1.93
N PHE A 272 -1.15 -6.58 1.65
CA PHE A 272 -1.70 -6.93 0.34
C PHE A 272 -1.17 -6.03 -0.78
N LEU A 273 -1.08 -4.72 -0.55
CA LEU A 273 -0.53 -3.78 -1.52
C LEU A 273 0.97 -3.97 -1.77
N HIS A 274 1.70 -4.56 -0.83
CA HIS A 274 3.14 -4.80 -0.92
C HIS A 274 3.52 -6.19 -1.43
N CYS A 275 2.98 -7.24 -0.81
CA CYS A 275 3.25 -8.64 -1.11
C CYS A 275 1.95 -9.46 -0.99
N PRO A 276 1.14 -9.55 -2.07
CA PRO A 276 -0.16 -10.22 -2.03
C PRO A 276 -0.12 -11.68 -1.57
N LEU A 277 0.93 -12.42 -1.96
CA LEU A 277 1.11 -13.82 -1.54
C LEU A 277 1.39 -13.93 -0.05
N ALA A 278 2.24 -13.06 0.51
CA ALA A 278 2.49 -13.04 1.95
C ALA A 278 1.23 -12.66 2.73
N ALA A 279 0.44 -11.72 2.23
CA ALA A 279 -0.84 -11.35 2.83
C ALA A 279 -1.83 -12.54 2.83
N PHE A 280 -1.95 -13.25 1.70
CA PHE A 280 -2.77 -14.45 1.57
C PHE A 280 -2.36 -15.55 2.56
N CYS A 281 -1.07 -15.83 2.65
CA CYS A 281 -0.51 -16.79 3.60
C CYS A 281 -0.77 -16.38 5.05
N SER A 282 -0.59 -15.09 5.38
CA SER A 282 -0.81 -14.54 6.72
C SER A 282 -2.25 -14.74 7.20
N ILE A 283 -3.25 -14.44 6.37
CA ILE A 283 -4.66 -14.65 6.76
C ILE A 283 -5.05 -16.13 6.88
N SER A 284 -4.30 -17.01 6.20
CA SER A 284 -4.49 -18.46 6.21
C SER A 284 -3.57 -19.18 7.21
N SER A 285 -2.94 -18.43 8.15
CA SER A 285 -2.05 -18.97 9.19
C SER A 285 -0.85 -19.79 8.66
N ILE A 286 -0.30 -19.38 7.52
CA ILE A 286 0.93 -19.96 6.95
C ILE A 286 2.11 -19.05 7.31
N ASP A 287 2.90 -19.47 8.30
CA ASP A 287 4.08 -18.71 8.75
C ASP A 287 5.38 -19.10 8.04
N ASN A 288 5.45 -20.31 7.47
CA ASN A 288 6.66 -20.83 6.83
C ASN A 288 6.30 -21.54 5.53
N LEU A 289 7.07 -21.28 4.47
CA LEU A 289 6.83 -21.89 3.16
C LEU A 289 8.15 -22.31 2.50
N PRO A 290 8.27 -23.54 1.97
CA PRO A 290 9.38 -23.91 1.11
C PRO A 290 9.44 -23.00 -0.14
N PHE A 291 10.65 -22.63 -0.57
CA PHE A 291 10.89 -21.74 -1.70
C PHE A 291 10.21 -22.21 -2.99
N GLY A 292 10.24 -23.52 -3.29
CA GLY A 292 9.55 -24.05 -4.48
C GLY A 292 8.03 -23.88 -4.46
N LEU A 293 7.39 -23.95 -3.29
CA LEU A 293 5.96 -23.66 -3.16
C LEU A 293 5.69 -22.14 -3.27
N TRP A 294 6.62 -21.31 -2.78
CA TRP A 294 6.54 -19.86 -2.91
C TRP A 294 6.56 -19.44 -4.37
N GLU A 295 7.50 -19.95 -5.16
CA GLU A 295 7.63 -19.63 -6.58
C GLU A 295 6.36 -20.01 -7.36
N ILE A 296 5.82 -21.21 -7.13
CA ILE A 296 4.58 -21.63 -7.80
C ILE A 296 3.40 -20.76 -7.32
N GLY A 297 3.31 -20.45 -6.02
CA GLY A 297 2.33 -19.52 -5.47
C GLY A 297 2.36 -18.15 -6.14
N LEU A 298 3.55 -17.60 -6.40
CA LEU A 298 3.72 -16.34 -7.13
C LEU A 298 3.15 -16.44 -8.54
N THR A 299 3.32 -17.56 -9.25
CA THR A 299 2.73 -17.73 -10.59
C THR A 299 1.20 -17.65 -10.59
N TYR A 300 0.53 -18.11 -9.52
CA TYR A 300 -0.92 -17.94 -9.39
C TYR A 300 -1.31 -16.48 -9.20
N VAL A 301 -0.57 -15.75 -8.37
CA VAL A 301 -0.76 -14.31 -8.16
C VAL A 301 -0.53 -13.55 -9.47
N ASP A 302 0.56 -13.82 -10.19
CA ASP A 302 0.88 -13.16 -11.47
C ASP A 302 -0.19 -13.43 -12.54
N ARG A 303 -0.67 -14.68 -12.62
CA ARG A 303 -1.79 -15.03 -13.51
C ARG A 303 -3.04 -14.25 -13.13
N PHE A 304 -3.36 -14.14 -11.83
CA PHE A 304 -4.50 -13.35 -11.37
C PHE A 304 -4.34 -11.89 -11.79
N MET A 305 -3.17 -11.29 -11.57
CA MET A 305 -2.91 -9.88 -11.91
C MET A 305 -3.05 -9.63 -13.42
N ALA A 306 -2.55 -10.54 -14.26
CA ALA A 306 -2.69 -10.45 -15.71
C ALA A 306 -4.15 -10.53 -16.16
N GLU A 307 -4.93 -11.45 -15.57
CA GLU A 307 -6.34 -11.62 -15.92
C GLU A 307 -7.20 -10.47 -15.40
N ALA A 308 -6.96 -10.00 -14.16
CA ALA A 308 -7.61 -8.82 -13.60
C ALA A 308 -7.29 -7.57 -14.45
N SER A 309 -6.05 -7.42 -14.94
CA SER A 309 -5.66 -6.35 -15.86
C SER A 309 -6.47 -6.38 -17.14
N ARG A 310 -6.59 -7.56 -17.76
CA ARG A 310 -7.36 -7.76 -19.00
C ARG A 310 -8.84 -7.46 -18.81
N LEU A 311 -9.43 -7.95 -17.72
CA LEU A 311 -10.83 -7.74 -17.42
C LEU A 311 -11.13 -6.27 -17.10
N LEU A 312 -10.24 -5.59 -16.36
CA LEU A 312 -10.39 -4.17 -16.06
C LEU A 312 -10.34 -3.33 -17.34
N CYS A 313 -9.37 -3.56 -18.22
CA CYS A 313 -9.27 -2.83 -19.49
C CYS A 313 -10.49 -3.04 -20.40
N ARG A 314 -11.11 -4.21 -20.33
CA ARG A 314 -12.28 -4.56 -21.16
C ARG A 314 -13.59 -4.03 -20.60
N ASN A 315 -13.76 -4.07 -19.28
CA ASN A 315 -15.05 -3.87 -18.62
C ASN A 315 -15.15 -2.53 -17.86
N CYS A 316 -14.02 -1.87 -17.56
CA CYS A 316 -14.03 -0.62 -16.81
C CYS A 316 -14.64 0.50 -17.66
N THR A 317 -15.75 1.06 -17.18
CA THR A 317 -16.41 2.21 -17.80
C THR A 317 -15.92 3.55 -17.24
N ASP A 318 -15.12 3.54 -16.17
CA ASP A 318 -14.54 4.74 -15.59
C ASP A 318 -13.21 5.08 -16.25
N GLU A 319 -13.24 6.08 -17.13
CA GLU A 319 -12.07 6.57 -17.84
C GLU A 319 -10.97 7.07 -16.89
N GLN A 320 -11.31 7.57 -15.70
CA GLN A 320 -10.30 8.07 -14.76
C GLN A 320 -9.42 6.94 -14.23
N ILE A 321 -10.00 5.79 -13.89
CA ILE A 321 -9.25 4.61 -13.45
C ILE A 321 -8.32 4.13 -14.57
N LEU A 322 -8.82 4.10 -15.81
CA LEU A 322 -8.02 3.71 -16.97
C LEU A 322 -6.85 4.68 -17.20
N GLN A 323 -7.04 5.99 -16.99
CA GLN A 323 -5.96 6.98 -17.11
C GLN A 323 -4.79 6.67 -16.17
N PHE A 324 -5.07 6.38 -14.89
CA PHE A 324 -4.03 5.97 -13.93
C PHE A 324 -3.42 4.60 -14.23
N PHE A 325 -4.21 3.69 -14.80
CA PHE A 325 -3.78 2.31 -15.10
C PHE A 325 -2.64 2.22 -16.12
N GLY A 326 -2.38 3.29 -16.88
CA GLY A 326 -1.24 3.40 -17.78
C GLY A 326 0.12 3.38 -17.09
N ASP A 327 0.17 3.84 -15.83
CA ASP A 327 1.36 3.85 -15.01
C ASP A 327 1.61 2.48 -14.37
N ASP A 328 2.85 2.00 -14.34
CA ASP A 328 3.15 0.65 -13.82
C ASP A 328 2.93 0.53 -12.32
N PHE A 329 3.27 1.56 -11.53
CA PHE A 329 3.07 1.53 -10.08
C PHE A 329 1.61 1.65 -9.72
N LEU A 330 0.88 2.57 -10.36
CA LEU A 330 -0.55 2.74 -10.11
C LEU A 330 -1.35 1.52 -10.60
N ARG A 331 -0.99 0.94 -11.76
CA ARG A 331 -1.53 -0.35 -12.22
C ARG A 331 -1.32 -1.45 -11.20
N LEU A 332 -0.10 -1.58 -10.68
CA LEU A 332 0.23 -2.58 -9.67
C LEU A 332 -0.64 -2.41 -8.42
N LEU A 333 -0.74 -1.18 -7.89
CA LEU A 333 -1.56 -0.88 -6.71
C LEU A 333 -3.04 -1.18 -6.92
N ILE A 334 -3.60 -0.80 -8.07
CA ILE A 334 -4.99 -1.12 -8.44
C ILE A 334 -5.19 -2.64 -8.48
N LEU A 335 -4.32 -3.39 -9.15
CA LEU A 335 -4.47 -4.84 -9.27
C LEU A 335 -4.31 -5.56 -7.93
N ARG A 336 -3.39 -5.10 -7.07
CA ARG A 336 -3.22 -5.63 -5.72
C ARG A 336 -4.42 -5.32 -4.82
N HIS A 337 -5.05 -4.15 -4.98
CA HIS A 337 -6.33 -3.84 -4.34
C HIS A 337 -7.45 -4.80 -4.80
N ILE A 338 -7.55 -5.08 -6.10
CA ILE A 338 -8.52 -6.05 -6.65
C ILE A 338 -8.27 -7.45 -6.07
N PHE A 339 -7.01 -7.90 -6.00
CA PHE A 339 -6.65 -9.18 -5.39
C PHE A 339 -7.03 -9.22 -3.90
N CYS A 340 -6.74 -8.16 -3.15
CA CYS A 340 -7.15 -8.03 -1.75
C CYS A 340 -8.67 -8.19 -1.61
N SER A 341 -9.46 -7.45 -2.39
CA SER A 341 -10.92 -7.56 -2.38
C SER A 341 -11.40 -8.98 -2.70
N ALA A 342 -10.86 -9.61 -3.74
CA ALA A 342 -11.24 -10.97 -4.13
C ALA A 342 -10.95 -11.99 -3.01
N VAL A 343 -9.72 -11.97 -2.47
CA VAL A 343 -9.31 -12.88 -1.39
C VAL A 343 -10.16 -12.70 -0.14
N LEU A 344 -10.34 -11.45 0.34
CA LEU A 344 -11.12 -11.18 1.54
C LEU A 344 -12.60 -11.50 1.35
N SER A 345 -13.16 -11.33 0.14
CA SER A 345 -14.57 -11.69 -0.12
C SER A 345 -14.85 -13.19 -0.04
N LEU A 346 -13.85 -14.02 -0.34
CA LEU A 346 -13.96 -15.49 -0.35
C LEU A 346 -13.58 -16.13 0.99
N HIS A 347 -12.79 -15.44 1.81
CA HIS A 347 -12.30 -15.98 3.08
C HIS A 347 -13.39 -16.00 4.16
N LYS A 348 -13.55 -17.13 4.85
CA LYS A 348 -14.63 -17.38 5.82
C LYS A 348 -14.63 -16.41 7.01
N SER A 349 -13.47 -15.92 7.41
CA SER A 349 -13.34 -14.93 8.49
C SER A 349 -13.70 -13.49 8.12
N PHE A 350 -13.86 -13.16 6.83
CA PHE A 350 -13.97 -11.76 6.34
C PHE A 350 -15.35 -11.43 5.75
N GLN A 351 -16.43 -11.97 6.33
CA GLN A 351 -17.79 -11.89 5.78
C GLN A 351 -18.50 -10.54 5.99
N SER A 352 -18.03 -9.72 6.93
CA SER A 352 -18.59 -8.37 7.14
C SER A 352 -18.16 -7.42 6.02
N LYS A 353 -19.05 -6.49 5.64
CA LYS A 353 -18.69 -5.40 4.72
C LYS A 353 -17.55 -4.54 5.25
N MET A 354 -17.43 -4.41 6.58
CA MET A 354 -16.35 -3.68 7.25
C MET A 354 -14.97 -4.28 6.98
N TYR A 355 -14.92 -5.55 6.57
CA TYR A 355 -13.69 -6.29 6.26
C TYR A 355 -13.29 -6.19 4.78
N GLN A 356 -14.02 -5.43 3.97
CA GLN A 356 -13.78 -5.30 2.54
C GLN A 356 -13.13 -3.96 2.22
N PRO A 357 -12.06 -3.92 1.40
CA PRO A 357 -11.52 -2.67 0.90
C PRO A 357 -12.52 -2.04 -0.09
N SER A 358 -12.39 -0.74 -0.31
CA SER A 358 -13.31 0.00 -1.20
C SER A 358 -12.59 1.08 -2.02
N ALA A 359 -13.28 1.65 -3.00
CA ALA A 359 -12.77 2.76 -3.81
C ALA A 359 -13.88 3.78 -4.10
N ASN A 360 -13.49 5.04 -4.34
CA ASN A 360 -14.44 6.17 -4.41
C ASN A 360 -15.38 6.17 -5.64
N ARG A 361 -14.98 5.60 -6.78
CA ARG A 361 -15.74 5.78 -8.04
C ARG A 361 -16.07 4.52 -8.84
N VAL A 362 -15.55 3.36 -8.46
CA VAL A 362 -15.94 2.06 -9.02
C VAL A 362 -15.87 1.00 -7.93
N GLN A 363 -16.77 0.03 -7.94
CA GLN A 363 -16.48 -1.26 -7.31
C GLN A 363 -15.35 -1.91 -8.13
N LEU A 364 -14.09 -1.61 -7.78
CA LEU A 364 -12.93 -2.35 -8.27
C LEU A 364 -13.05 -3.85 -7.91
N SER A 365 -13.98 -4.21 -7.03
CA SER A 365 -14.47 -5.58 -6.85
C SER A 365 -15.09 -6.07 -8.15
N MET A 366 -14.29 -6.73 -8.98
CA MET A 366 -14.78 -7.47 -10.12
C MET A 366 -15.32 -8.80 -9.63
N ASP A 367 -16.64 -8.89 -9.44
CA ASP A 367 -17.34 -10.15 -9.17
C ASP A 367 -17.26 -11.02 -10.43
N SER A 368 -16.13 -11.70 -10.55
CA SER A 368 -15.78 -12.57 -11.68
C SER A 368 -15.53 -13.96 -11.12
N ASP A 369 -16.40 -14.89 -11.46
CA ASP A 369 -16.24 -16.31 -11.10
C ASP A 369 -14.86 -16.83 -11.51
N HIS A 370 -14.31 -16.33 -12.61
CA HIS A 370 -12.98 -16.71 -13.06
C HIS A 370 -11.88 -16.25 -12.11
N LEU A 371 -11.90 -14.98 -11.67
CA LEU A 371 -10.93 -14.48 -10.69
C LEU A 371 -11.09 -15.19 -9.34
N ASN A 372 -12.33 -15.49 -8.95
CA ASN A 372 -12.62 -16.25 -7.72
C ASN A 372 -12.01 -17.66 -7.79
N HIS A 373 -12.17 -18.37 -8.92
CA HIS A 373 -11.54 -19.68 -9.11
C HIS A 373 -10.02 -19.63 -9.02
N MET A 374 -9.36 -18.58 -9.54
CA MET A 374 -7.91 -18.45 -9.45
C MET A 374 -7.43 -18.27 -8.00
N VAL A 375 -8.20 -17.57 -7.16
CA VAL A 375 -7.92 -17.49 -5.71
C VAL A 375 -8.08 -18.87 -5.05
N LEU A 376 -9.12 -19.63 -5.42
CA LEU A 376 -9.34 -20.98 -4.88
C LEU A 376 -8.27 -21.97 -5.34
N ASP A 377 -7.76 -21.84 -6.58
CA ASP A 377 -6.64 -22.64 -7.08
C ASP A 377 -5.37 -22.38 -6.26
N LEU A 378 -5.08 -21.11 -5.92
CA LEU A 378 -3.99 -20.76 -5.00
C LEU A 378 -4.21 -21.36 -3.61
N ALA A 379 -5.43 -21.25 -3.08
CA ALA A 379 -5.78 -21.83 -1.78
C ALA A 379 -5.59 -23.35 -1.75
N ASN A 380 -5.99 -24.05 -2.83
CA ASN A 380 -5.78 -25.48 -2.98
C ASN A 380 -4.30 -25.83 -3.11
N HIS A 381 -3.53 -25.06 -3.89
CA HIS A 381 -2.08 -25.25 -4.02
C HIS A 381 -1.34 -25.14 -2.67
N LEU A 382 -1.75 -24.18 -1.83
CA LEU A 382 -1.19 -23.95 -0.50
C LEU A 382 -1.84 -24.83 0.60
N GLY A 383 -2.83 -25.67 0.26
CA GLY A 383 -3.48 -26.58 1.21
C GLY A 383 -4.48 -25.90 2.18
N VAL A 384 -4.86 -24.65 1.93
CA VAL A 384 -5.72 -23.82 2.80
C VAL A 384 -7.11 -23.57 2.23
N GLN A 385 -7.54 -24.36 1.24
CA GLN A 385 -8.90 -24.27 0.66
C GLN A 385 -10.03 -24.33 1.69
N HIS A 386 -9.79 -24.92 2.86
CA HIS A 386 -10.76 -25.05 3.93
C HIS A 386 -11.10 -23.70 4.61
N ASP A 387 -10.30 -22.66 4.43
CA ASP A 387 -10.55 -21.31 4.93
C ASP A 387 -11.44 -20.48 3.99
N PHE A 388 -11.68 -20.97 2.77
CA PHE A 388 -12.39 -20.25 1.71
C PHE A 388 -13.74 -20.90 1.38
N PHE A 389 -14.69 -20.08 0.93
CA PHE A 389 -15.94 -20.58 0.36
C PHE A 389 -15.71 -21.08 -1.06
N THR A 390 -16.13 -22.31 -1.35
CA THR A 390 -16.29 -22.80 -2.72
C THR A 390 -17.61 -22.23 -3.24
N LYS A 391 -17.55 -21.10 -3.96
CA LYS A 391 -18.70 -20.55 -4.66
C LYS A 391 -19.09 -21.44 -5.84
#